data_AF-A0A075C729-F1
#
_entry.id   AF-A0A075C729-F1
#
_cell.length_a   1.000
_cell.length_b   1.000
_cell.length_c   1.000
_cell.angle_alpha   90.00
_cell.angle_beta   90.00
_cell.angle_gamma   90.00
#
_symmetry.space_group_name_H-M   'P 1'
#
loop_
_entity.id
_entity.type
_entity.pdbx_description
1 polymer ?
#
loop_
_entity_poly.entity_id
_entity_poly.type
_entity_poly.pdbx_seq_one_letter_code
_entity_poly.pdbx_strand_id
1 'polypeptide(L)'
;GHQVPSVMYPTHIEQMRSSEYEDDAESSCAMPFTETNSSSGNKRKRREKIRETVRILQTILPGGKGKDAIMVLDEAINYFENPETESRISSPFGG
;
A
#
# COMPACT_ATOMS: atom_id res chain seq x y z
N GLY A 1 46.46 -4.13 -52.64
CA GLY A 1 45.16 -4.49 -52.07
C GLY A 1 45.39 -5.43 -50.92
N HIS A 2 44.89 -5.10 -49.74
CA HIS A 2 44.71 -6.04 -48.64
C HIS A 2 43.36 -5.71 -47.99
N GLN A 3 42.49 -6.71 -47.99
CA GLN A 3 41.11 -6.67 -47.56
C GLN A 3 41.07 -6.62 -46.03
N VAL A 4 40.35 -5.65 -45.47
CA VAL A 4 40.09 -5.55 -44.04
C VAL A 4 39.08 -6.65 -43.66
N PRO A 5 39.40 -7.57 -42.74
CA PRO A 5 38.42 -8.53 -42.25
C PRO A 5 37.46 -7.83 -41.28
N SER A 6 36.17 -7.96 -41.53
CA SER A 6 35.11 -7.61 -40.58
C SER A 6 35.13 -8.58 -39.41
N VAL A 7 35.48 -8.11 -38.21
CA VAL A 7 35.35 -8.90 -36.98
C VAL A 7 33.94 -8.74 -36.44
N MET A 8 33.17 -9.80 -36.65
CA MET A 8 31.90 -10.08 -36.04
C MET A 8 32.08 -10.16 -34.51
N TYR A 9 31.37 -9.32 -33.75
CA TYR A 9 31.34 -9.48 -32.29
C TYR A 9 30.40 -10.63 -31.94
N PRO A 10 30.90 -11.70 -31.30
CA PRO A 10 30.05 -12.79 -30.84
C PRO A 10 29.19 -12.30 -29.68
N THR A 11 27.87 -12.38 -29.87
CA THR A 11 26.89 -12.39 -28.78
C THR A 11 27.13 -13.62 -27.92
N HIS A 12 27.80 -13.48 -26.78
CA HIS A 12 27.90 -14.53 -25.78
C HIS A 12 27.61 -13.97 -24.39
N ILE A 13 26.33 -14.11 -24.01
CA ILE A 13 25.84 -14.04 -22.64
C ILE A 13 26.42 -15.26 -21.92
N GLU A 14 27.32 -15.06 -20.96
CA GLU A 14 27.61 -15.92 -19.79
C GLU A 14 28.47 -15.04 -18.85
N GLN A 15 27.90 -14.43 -17.82
CA GLN A 15 27.80 -14.95 -16.45
C GLN A 15 29.14 -15.03 -15.68
N MET A 16 29.18 -14.27 -14.58
CA MET A 16 29.99 -14.43 -13.36
C MET A 16 31.50 -14.20 -13.43
N ARG A 17 31.94 -13.05 -12.91
CA ARG A 17 32.85 -13.05 -11.75
C ARG A 17 32.76 -11.76 -10.93
N SER A 18 32.54 -11.98 -9.65
CA SER A 18 32.40 -11.06 -8.53
C SER A 18 33.52 -10.02 -8.45
N SER A 19 33.19 -8.79 -8.06
CA SER A 19 34.15 -7.88 -7.44
C SER A 19 33.55 -7.34 -6.16
N GLU A 20 34.05 -7.83 -5.03
CA GLU A 20 33.75 -7.41 -3.68
C GLU A 20 34.24 -5.98 -3.44
N TYR A 21 33.33 -5.08 -3.11
CA TYR A 21 33.61 -3.83 -2.40
C TYR A 21 32.46 -3.66 -1.39
N GLU A 22 32.78 -3.80 -0.10
CA GLU A 22 31.85 -3.51 0.98
C GLU A 22 31.81 -1.99 1.22
N ASP A 23 30.69 -1.37 0.86
CA ASP A 23 30.31 -0.03 1.35
C ASP A 23 29.00 -0.17 2.12
N ASP A 24 29.16 -0.37 3.42
CA ASP A 24 28.13 -0.67 4.41
C ASP A 24 27.48 0.64 4.90
N ALA A 25 26.48 1.13 4.15
CA ALA A 25 25.31 1.85 4.67
C ALA A 25 24.36 2.34 3.54
N GLU A 26 23.86 1.45 2.68
CA GLU A 26 22.63 1.77 1.92
C GLU A 26 21.39 1.56 2.81
N SER A 27 20.97 2.62 3.51
CA SER A 27 19.62 2.66 4.10
C SER A 27 18.58 2.80 2.99
N SER A 28 18.21 1.67 2.39
CA SER A 28 17.11 1.59 1.43
C SER A 28 15.78 1.71 2.16
N CYS A 29 15.36 2.94 2.44
CA CYS A 29 13.96 3.28 2.75
C CYS A 29 13.13 3.47 1.46
N ALA A 30 13.58 2.94 0.33
CA ALA A 30 12.70 2.66 -0.79
C ALA A 30 12.01 1.33 -0.46
N MET A 31 10.85 1.39 0.17
CA MET A 31 9.89 0.29 0.12
C MET A 31 9.27 0.35 -1.28
N PRO A 32 9.70 -0.46 -2.25
CA PRO A 32 8.79 -0.74 -3.34
C PRO A 32 7.58 -1.39 -2.69
N PHE A 33 6.40 -0.87 -2.99
CA PHE A 33 5.12 -1.54 -2.78
C PHE A 33 5.04 -2.80 -3.67
N THR A 34 6.15 -3.50 -3.89
CA THR A 34 6.19 -4.78 -4.56
C THR A 34 5.67 -5.78 -3.54
N GLU A 35 4.39 -6.13 -3.71
CA GLU A 35 3.83 -7.40 -3.25
C GLU A 35 4.58 -8.58 -3.91
N THR A 36 5.88 -8.69 -3.71
CA THR A 36 6.73 -9.78 -4.17
C THR A 36 7.01 -10.70 -3.00
N ASN A 37 5.95 -11.24 -2.38
CA ASN A 37 6.04 -12.58 -1.79
C ASN A 37 4.68 -13.21 -1.42
N SER A 38 3.62 -12.93 -2.18
CA SER A 38 2.29 -13.21 -1.69
C SER A 38 1.60 -14.37 -2.45
N SER A 39 1.85 -15.60 -1.96
CA SER A 39 1.09 -16.83 -2.30
C SER A 39 -0.40 -16.49 -2.49
N SER A 40 -1.04 -16.92 -3.58
CA SER A 40 -2.40 -16.50 -3.96
C SER A 40 -3.45 -16.58 -2.82
N GLY A 41 -3.22 -17.44 -1.82
CA GLY A 41 -3.99 -17.51 -0.58
C GLY A 41 -3.97 -16.23 0.26
N ASN A 42 -2.83 -15.56 0.42
CA ASN A 42 -2.75 -14.33 1.22
C ASN A 42 -3.34 -13.11 0.49
N LYS A 43 -3.29 -13.06 -0.85
CA LYS A 43 -3.99 -12.04 -1.65
C LYS A 43 -5.49 -12.12 -1.44
N ARG A 44 -6.06 -13.34 -1.44
CA ARG A 44 -7.48 -13.58 -1.14
C ARG A 44 -7.84 -13.17 0.28
N LYS A 45 -7.05 -13.60 1.27
CA LYS A 45 -7.24 -13.22 2.69
C LYS A 45 -7.19 -11.70 2.89
N ARG A 46 -6.26 -11.00 2.22
CA ARG A 46 -6.17 -9.52 2.28
C ARG A 46 -7.45 -8.86 1.77
N ARG A 47 -7.95 -9.29 0.59
CA ARG A 47 -9.19 -8.76 0.01
C ARG A 47 -10.41 -9.03 0.89
N GLU A 48 -10.48 -10.20 1.52
CA GLU A 48 -11.55 -10.53 2.46
C GLU A 48 -11.55 -9.62 3.68
N LYS A 49 -10.40 -9.43 4.32
CA LYS A 49 -10.26 -8.50 5.46
C LYS A 49 -10.69 -7.08 5.09
N ILE A 50 -10.27 -6.58 3.93
CA ILE A 50 -10.68 -5.24 3.46
C ILE A 50 -12.21 -5.16 3.34
N ARG A 51 -12.85 -6.17 2.73
CA ARG A 51 -14.32 -6.19 2.59
C ARG A 51 -15.03 -6.29 3.93
N GLU A 52 -14.48 -7.05 4.86
CA GLU A 52 -15.02 -7.18 6.22
C GLU A 52 -14.94 -5.84 6.97
N THR A 53 -13.78 -5.17 6.93
CA THR A 53 -13.61 -3.84 7.53
C THR A 53 -14.58 -2.82 6.93
N VAL A 54 -14.75 -2.79 5.60
CA VAL A 54 -15.72 -1.90 4.95
C VAL A 54 -17.15 -2.19 5.40
N ARG A 55 -17.53 -3.47 5.57
CA ARG A 55 -18.86 -3.82 6.12
C ARG A 55 -19.04 -3.30 7.55
N ILE A 56 -18.02 -3.43 8.39
CA ILE A 56 -18.09 -2.90 9.77
C ILE A 56 -18.29 -1.38 9.73
N LEU A 57 -17.52 -0.67 8.90
CA LEU A 57 -17.69 0.78 8.71
C LEU A 57 -19.12 1.16 8.30
N GLN A 58 -19.74 0.41 7.37
CA GLN A 58 -21.13 0.65 6.97
C GLN A 58 -22.15 0.51 8.11
N THR A 59 -21.85 -0.31 9.12
CA THR A 59 -22.75 -0.53 10.27
C THR A 59 -22.62 0.54 11.35
N ILE A 60 -21.42 1.12 11.52
CA ILE A 60 -21.16 2.13 12.55
C ILE A 60 -21.43 3.55 12.05
N LEU A 61 -21.25 3.81 10.75
CA LEU A 61 -21.35 5.15 10.20
C LEU A 61 -22.81 5.53 9.91
N PRO A 62 -23.25 6.73 10.34
CA PRO A 62 -24.55 7.24 9.94
C PRO A 62 -24.60 7.36 8.41
N GLY A 63 -25.62 6.75 7.80
CA GLY A 63 -25.78 6.76 6.35
C GLY A 63 -24.79 5.87 5.58
N GLY A 64 -24.03 4.99 6.22
CA GLY A 64 -23.07 4.09 5.54
C GLY A 64 -23.71 2.95 4.74
N LYS A 65 -24.96 2.57 5.04
CA LYS A 65 -25.62 1.39 4.44
C LYS A 65 -25.88 1.57 2.94
N GLY A 66 -25.47 0.59 2.14
CA GLY A 66 -25.72 0.56 0.69
C GLY A 66 -24.82 1.48 -0.13
N LYS A 67 -23.90 2.23 0.51
CA LYS A 67 -22.87 3.03 -0.16
C LYS A 67 -21.73 2.16 -0.67
N ASP A 68 -21.09 2.57 -1.77
CA ASP A 68 -19.86 1.94 -2.22
C ASP A 68 -18.69 2.23 -1.25
N ALA A 69 -17.61 1.47 -1.38
CA ALA A 69 -16.50 1.53 -0.44
C ALA A 69 -15.81 2.91 -0.38
N ILE A 70 -15.78 3.67 -1.48
CA ILE A 70 -15.15 4.99 -1.51
C ILE A 70 -16.00 5.97 -0.69
N MET A 71 -17.31 5.99 -0.94
CA MET A 71 -18.22 6.83 -0.16
C MET A 71 -18.30 6.44 1.32
N VAL A 72 -18.16 5.15 1.65
CA VAL A 72 -18.07 4.71 3.06
C VAL A 72 -16.83 5.27 3.74
N LEU A 73 -15.69 5.32 3.03
CA LEU A 73 -14.45 5.87 3.57
C LEU A 73 -14.51 7.40 3.72
N ASP A 74 -15.12 8.09 2.76
CA ASP A 74 -15.35 9.54 2.82
C ASP A 74 -16.24 9.92 4.01
N GLU A 75 -17.34 9.19 4.19
CA GLU A 75 -18.21 9.33 5.37
C GLU A 75 -17.47 9.02 6.67
N ALA A 76 -16.56 8.04 6.67
CA ALA A 76 -15.77 7.71 7.84
C ALA A 76 -14.85 8.87 8.23
N ILE A 77 -14.17 9.47 7.25
CA ILE A 77 -13.31 10.63 7.46
C ILE A 77 -14.14 11.77 8.03
N ASN A 78 -15.26 12.12 7.40
CA ASN A 78 -16.17 13.16 7.88
C ASN A 78 -16.71 12.89 9.29
N TYR A 79 -17.11 11.66 9.59
CA TYR A 79 -17.62 11.25 10.90
C TYR A 79 -16.54 11.33 12.00
N PHE A 80 -15.29 11.02 11.67
CA PHE A 80 -14.17 11.10 12.63
C PHE A 80 -13.58 12.51 12.76
N GLU A 81 -13.59 13.31 11.70
CA GLU A 81 -13.14 14.70 11.71
C GLU A 81 -14.14 15.64 12.38
N ASN A 82 -15.42 15.27 12.43
CA ASN A 82 -16.47 15.99 13.14
C ASN A 82 -16.90 15.23 14.41
N PRO A 83 -16.07 15.14 15.47
CA PRO A 83 -16.50 14.61 16.76
C PRO A 83 -17.42 15.57 17.53
N GLU A 84 -18.13 16.49 16.85
CA GLU A 84 -19.13 17.37 17.46
C GLU A 84 -20.44 16.60 17.78
N THR A 85 -20.32 15.36 18.22
CA THR A 85 -21.23 14.87 19.26
C THR A 85 -20.81 15.55 20.55
N GLU A 86 -21.39 16.72 20.78
CA GLU A 86 -21.80 17.20 22.09
C GLU A 86 -21.32 16.31 23.24
N SER A 87 -20.15 16.64 23.78
CA SER A 87 -20.00 16.61 25.24
C SER A 87 -20.92 17.70 25.81
N ARG A 88 -22.24 17.54 25.59
CA ARG A 88 -23.29 18.10 26.44
C ARG A 88 -23.27 17.36 27.76
N ILE A 89 -22.13 17.44 28.43
CA ILE A 89 -22.15 17.82 29.83
C ILE A 89 -22.58 19.30 29.79
N SER A 90 -23.85 19.55 29.46
CA SER A 90 -24.51 20.78 29.89
C SER A 90 -24.42 20.70 31.40
N SER A 91 -23.44 21.40 31.99
CA SER A 91 -23.27 21.47 33.43
C SER A 91 -24.63 21.76 34.07
N PRO A 92 -25.17 20.90 34.94
CA PRO A 92 -26.44 21.19 35.61
C PRO A 92 -26.30 22.29 36.68
N PHE A 93 -25.10 22.84 36.87
CA PHE A 93 -24.83 23.89 37.85
C PHE A 93 -24.13 25.07 37.18
N GLY A 94 -24.93 26.10 36.87
CA GLY A 94 -24.47 27.46 36.66
C GLY A 94 -25.12 28.35 37.72
N GLY A 95 -24.29 28.96 38.57
CA GLY A 95 -24.50 30.22 39.32
C GLY A 95 -25.74 30.37 40.19
#